data_AF-A0A376FA82-F1
#
_entry.id   AF-A0A376FA82-F1
#
_cell.length_a   1.000
_cell.length_b   1.000
_cell.length_c   1.000
_cell.angle_alpha   90.00
_cell.angle_beta   90.00
_cell.angle_gamma   90.00
#
_symmetry.space_group_name_H-M   'P 1'
#
loop_
_entity.id
_entity.type
_entity.pdbx_description
1 polymer ?
#
loop_
_entity_poly.entity_id
_entity_poly.type
_entity_poly.pdbx_seq_one_letter_code
_entity_poly.pdbx_strand_id
1 'polypeptide(L)'
;MGQKFIARNRAPRVQIEYDVEIYGAERKIQLPFVMGVMADLVGKPVENLPAVDERKFLEIDIDNFDERMKALKPRVAFQVDNTLTGEGKLNVDLTFDSMDDFLPDAVARKVEPLNKLLEARTQLSNLLTYMDGKKRCGRADR
;
A
#
# COMPACT_ATOMS: atom_id res chain seq x y z
N MET A 1 -48.52 65.35 -39.58
CA MET A 1 -47.24 65.44 -38.84
C MET A 1 -47.35 64.47 -37.68
N GLY A 2 -46.77 63.28 -37.68
CA GLY A 2 -45.36 62.99 -37.87
C GLY A 2 -44.84 62.41 -36.55
N GLN A 3 -45.09 61.12 -36.29
CA GLN A 3 -44.28 60.35 -35.34
C GLN A 3 -44.00 58.99 -35.98
N LYS A 4 -42.78 58.91 -36.50
CA LYS A 4 -42.20 57.80 -37.24
C LYS A 4 -41.73 56.78 -36.18
N PHE A 5 -42.46 55.68 -36.01
CA PHE A 5 -41.97 54.56 -35.22
C PHE A 5 -40.75 53.97 -35.93
N ILE A 6 -39.56 54.21 -35.37
CA ILE A 6 -38.32 53.53 -35.79
C ILE A 6 -38.40 52.10 -35.26
N ALA A 7 -38.93 51.19 -36.06
CA ALA A 7 -38.73 49.77 -35.83
C ALA A 7 -37.23 49.49 -36.04
N ARG A 8 -36.51 49.17 -34.96
CA ARG A 8 -35.11 48.74 -34.99
C ARG A 8 -34.98 47.60 -36.00
N ASN A 9 -34.35 47.87 -37.14
CA ASN A 9 -33.82 46.83 -38.02
C ASN A 9 -32.75 46.07 -37.24
N ARG A 10 -33.12 44.94 -36.63
CA ARG A 10 -32.14 44.01 -36.07
C ARG A 10 -31.60 43.22 -37.25
N ALA A 11 -30.36 43.52 -37.65
CA ALA A 11 -29.66 42.74 -38.67
C ALA A 11 -29.78 41.24 -38.33
N PRO A 12 -30.09 40.38 -39.32
CA PRO A 12 -30.21 38.95 -39.08
C PRO A 12 -28.89 38.45 -38.50
N ARG A 13 -28.94 37.92 -37.27
CA ARG A 13 -27.78 37.25 -36.67
C ARG A 13 -27.68 35.89 -37.34
N VAL A 14 -26.76 35.78 -38.29
CA VAL A 14 -26.32 34.49 -38.80
C VAL A 14 -25.59 33.81 -37.64
N GLN A 15 -26.19 32.75 -37.10
CA GLN A 15 -25.46 31.77 -36.31
C GLN A 15 -24.74 30.88 -37.31
N ILE A 16 -23.43 31.11 -37.46
CA ILE A 16 -22.58 30.18 -38.21
C ILE A 16 -22.26 29.06 -37.23
N GLU A 17 -23.05 27.99 -37.22
CA GLU A 17 -22.60 26.73 -36.63
C GLU A 17 -21.60 26.13 -37.60
N TYR A 18 -20.34 26.06 -37.16
CA TYR A 18 -19.33 25.28 -37.85
C TYR A 18 -19.55 23.83 -37.42
N ASP A 19 -20.34 23.10 -38.20
CA ASP A 19 -20.46 21.65 -38.04
C ASP A 19 -19.11 21.06 -38.45
N VAL A 20 -18.23 20.86 -37.46
CA VAL A 20 -17.05 20.03 -37.63
C VAL A 20 -17.57 18.61 -37.83
N GLU A 21 -17.78 18.22 -39.08
CA GLU A 21 -17.64 16.81 -39.47
C GLU A 21 -16.23 16.41 -39.04
N ILE A 22 -16.12 15.82 -37.84
CA ILE A 22 -14.90 15.19 -37.36
C ILE A 22 -14.74 13.95 -38.25
N TYR A 23 -14.22 14.16 -39.46
CA TYR A 23 -13.93 13.15 -40.45
C TYR A 23 -13.08 12.09 -39.79
N GLY A 24 -13.73 10.98 -39.41
CA GLY A 24 -13.10 9.74 -38.97
C GLY A 24 -11.86 9.97 -38.12
N ALA A 25 -11.94 10.81 -37.08
CA ALA A 25 -10.89 10.81 -36.07
C ALA A 25 -10.97 9.43 -35.43
N GLU A 26 -10.19 8.49 -35.97
CA GLU A 26 -9.88 7.23 -35.34
C GLU A 26 -9.39 7.61 -33.95
N ARG A 27 -10.29 7.55 -32.97
CA ARG A 27 -9.91 7.50 -31.57
C ARG A 27 -9.00 6.29 -31.52
N LYS A 28 -7.68 6.54 -31.49
CA LYS A 28 -6.68 5.53 -31.17
C LYS A 28 -7.04 5.06 -29.77
N ILE A 29 -7.86 4.03 -29.70
CA ILE A 29 -8.13 3.30 -28.47
C ILE A 29 -6.81 2.63 -28.15
N GLN A 30 -6.04 3.27 -27.28
CA GLN A 30 -4.84 2.66 -26.74
C GLN A 30 -5.32 1.64 -25.72
N LEU A 31 -5.13 0.36 -26.05
CA LEU A 31 -5.33 -0.70 -25.08
C LEU A 31 -4.36 -0.47 -23.92
N PRO A 32 -4.83 -0.52 -22.66
CA PRO A 32 -3.93 -0.41 -21.52
C PRO A 32 -2.90 -1.53 -21.58
N PHE A 33 -1.64 -1.19 -21.32
CA PHE A 33 -0.56 -2.18 -21.25
C PHE A 33 -0.70 -2.95 -19.94
N VAL A 34 -1.20 -4.18 -20.03
CA VAL A 34 -1.32 -5.10 -18.88
C VAL A 34 -0.19 -6.11 -18.95
N MET A 35 0.58 -6.22 -17.87
CA MET A 35 1.67 -7.19 -17.75
C MET A 35 1.28 -8.28 -16.75
N GLY A 36 1.26 -9.53 -17.19
CA GLY A 36 1.09 -10.68 -16.32
C GLY A 36 2.43 -11.13 -15.72
N VAL A 37 2.49 -11.22 -14.39
CA VAL A 37 3.65 -11.80 -13.69
C VAL A 37 3.25 -13.17 -13.14
N MET A 38 3.96 -14.21 -13.55
CA MET A 38 3.81 -15.56 -13.02
C MET A 38 4.98 -15.88 -12.10
N ALA A 39 4.73 -15.99 -10.81
CA ALA A 39 5.73 -16.31 -9.80
C ALA A 39 5.09 -17.10 -8.65
N ASP A 40 5.91 -17.83 -7.89
CA ASP A 40 5.51 -18.36 -6.59
C ASP A 40 5.57 -17.22 -5.57
N LEU A 41 4.40 -16.70 -5.21
CA LEU A 41 4.25 -15.57 -4.29
C LEU A 41 3.85 -16.00 -2.87
N VAL A 42 3.55 -17.29 -2.65
CA VAL A 42 2.91 -17.77 -1.40
C VAL A 42 3.87 -18.57 -0.53
N GLY A 43 4.96 -19.08 -1.12
CA GLY A 43 6.03 -19.76 -0.41
C GLY A 43 5.59 -21.12 0.12
N LYS A 44 5.38 -21.21 1.44
CA LYS A 44 4.91 -22.45 2.11
C LYS A 44 3.52 -22.24 2.72
N PRO A 45 2.47 -22.18 1.88
CA PRO A 45 1.11 -21.99 2.36
C PRO A 45 0.68 -23.18 3.23
N VAL A 46 -0.20 -22.91 4.21
CA VAL A 46 -0.80 -23.95 5.06
C VAL A 46 -1.80 -24.80 4.26
N GLU A 47 -2.46 -24.17 3.29
CA GLU A 47 -3.41 -24.81 2.39
C GLU A 47 -2.74 -25.08 1.03
N ASN A 48 -3.03 -26.26 0.46
CA ASN A 48 -2.51 -26.61 -0.86
C ASN A 48 -3.08 -25.65 -1.91
N LEU A 49 -2.19 -25.08 -2.72
CA LEU A 49 -2.59 -24.22 -3.82
C LEU A 49 -3.33 -25.06 -4.88
N PRO A 50 -4.40 -24.52 -5.48
CA PRO A 50 -5.10 -25.18 -6.58
C PRO A 50 -4.15 -25.45 -7.76
N ALA A 51 -4.53 -26.36 -8.64
CA ALA A 51 -3.77 -26.66 -9.84
C ALA A 51 -3.63 -25.42 -10.72
N VAL A 52 -2.57 -25.35 -11.53
CA VAL A 52 -2.19 -24.11 -12.25
C VAL A 52 -3.28 -23.66 -13.23
N ASP A 53 -4.03 -24.60 -13.80
CA ASP A 53 -5.17 -24.40 -14.68
C ASP A 53 -6.42 -23.81 -13.98
N GLU A 54 -6.54 -24.01 -12.67
CA GLU A 54 -7.64 -23.45 -11.86
C GLU A 54 -7.30 -22.06 -11.28
N ARG A 55 -6.05 -21.61 -11.39
CA ARG A 55 -5.59 -20.33 -10.83
C ARG A 55 -6.04 -19.17 -11.71
N LYS A 56 -6.73 -18.20 -11.09
CA LYS A 56 -7.13 -16.94 -11.76
C LYS A 56 -6.05 -15.89 -11.61
N PHE A 57 -5.84 -15.10 -12.67
CA PHE A 57 -5.04 -13.88 -12.57
C PHE A 57 -5.74 -12.88 -11.66
N LEU A 58 -4.98 -12.31 -10.75
CA LEU A 58 -5.43 -11.23 -9.86
C LEU A 58 -4.84 -9.93 -10.38
N GLU A 59 -5.69 -8.92 -10.52
CA GLU A 59 -5.24 -7.56 -10.76
C GLU A 59 -4.67 -6.98 -9.47
N ILE A 60 -3.48 -6.40 -9.58
CA ILE A 60 -2.71 -5.83 -8.49
C ILE A 60 -2.36 -4.38 -8.87
N ASP A 61 -2.82 -3.45 -8.04
CA ASP A 61 -2.54 -2.02 -8.12
C ASP A 61 -2.02 -1.50 -6.76
N ILE A 62 -1.50 -0.28 -6.74
CA ILE A 62 -0.99 0.38 -5.53
C ILE A 62 -2.07 0.45 -4.43
N ASP A 63 -3.33 0.62 -4.82
CA ASP A 63 -4.45 0.77 -3.89
C ASP A 63 -4.94 -0.57 -3.31
N ASN A 64 -4.73 -1.70 -4.01
CA ASN A 64 -5.26 -3.01 -3.61
C ASN A 64 -4.18 -4.02 -3.19
N PHE A 65 -2.90 -3.65 -3.24
CA PHE A 65 -1.77 -4.54 -2.99
C PHE A 65 -1.85 -5.24 -1.62
N ASP A 66 -2.12 -4.49 -0.55
CA ASP A 66 -2.20 -5.04 0.81
C ASP A 66 -3.39 -5.99 0.97
N GLU A 67 -4.54 -5.68 0.36
CA GLU A 67 -5.70 -6.58 0.38
C GLU A 67 -5.40 -7.89 -0.35
N ARG A 68 -4.73 -7.82 -1.50
CA ARG A 68 -4.30 -8.99 -2.27
C ARG A 68 -3.27 -9.81 -1.50
N MET A 69 -2.30 -9.16 -0.86
CA MET A 69 -1.29 -9.82 -0.04
C MET A 69 -1.94 -10.58 1.13
N LYS A 70 -2.86 -9.93 1.83
CA LYS A 70 -3.62 -10.54 2.93
C LYS A 70 -4.51 -11.70 2.47
N ALA A 71 -5.06 -11.66 1.26
CA ALA A 71 -5.83 -12.77 0.71
C ALA A 71 -4.95 -13.97 0.37
N LEU A 72 -3.73 -13.72 -0.13
CA LEU A 72 -2.75 -14.76 -0.47
C LEU A 72 -2.11 -15.39 0.78
N LYS A 73 -1.99 -14.64 1.89
CA LYS A 73 -1.33 -15.05 3.14
C LYS A 73 0.02 -15.74 2.89
N PRO A 74 0.96 -15.05 2.23
CA PRO A 74 2.29 -15.60 2.03
C PRO A 74 2.89 -15.99 3.37
N ARG A 75 3.33 -17.24 3.46
CA ARG A 75 3.87 -17.82 4.68
C ARG A 75 5.26 -18.36 4.44
N VAL A 76 6.16 -18.00 5.34
CA VAL A 76 7.57 -18.36 5.26
C VAL A 76 7.93 -19.09 6.55
N ALA A 77 8.17 -20.39 6.43
CA ALA A 77 8.52 -21.27 7.54
C ALA A 77 9.90 -21.93 7.27
N PHE A 78 10.90 -21.52 8.05
CA PHE A 78 12.28 -21.98 7.91
C PHE A 78 13.03 -21.94 9.24
N GLN A 79 14.10 -22.73 9.32
CA GLN A 79 14.99 -22.76 10.47
C GLN A 79 16.18 -21.84 10.20
N VAL A 80 16.44 -20.91 11.11
CA VAL A 80 17.61 -20.03 11.08
C VAL A 80 18.52 -20.36 12.26
N ASP A 81 19.80 -20.04 12.12
CA ASP A 81 20.75 -20.22 13.21
C ASP A 81 20.46 -19.22 14.33
N ASN A 82 20.46 -19.68 15.58
CA ASN A 82 20.07 -18.86 16.72
C ASN A 82 21.25 -18.01 17.22
N THR A 83 21.29 -16.74 16.84
CA THR A 83 22.30 -15.79 17.31
C THR A 83 22.03 -15.21 18.70
N LEU A 84 20.87 -15.47 19.32
CA LEU A 84 20.51 -14.95 20.64
C LEU A 84 21.15 -15.74 21.78
N THR A 85 21.17 -17.07 21.65
CA THR A 85 21.76 -17.96 22.66
C THR A 85 23.08 -18.58 22.20
N GLY A 86 23.41 -18.48 20.91
CA GLY A 86 24.61 -19.08 20.32
C GLY A 86 24.51 -20.59 20.12
N GLU A 87 23.40 -21.22 20.50
CA GLU A 87 23.18 -22.66 20.40
C GLU A 87 21.85 -22.99 19.71
N GLY A 88 21.91 -23.95 18.78
CA GLY A 88 20.74 -24.51 18.11
C GLY A 88 20.18 -23.67 16.95
N LYS A 89 19.00 -24.08 16.50
CA LYS A 89 18.25 -23.43 15.41
C LYS A 89 16.95 -22.84 15.94
N LEU A 90 16.62 -21.65 15.49
CA LEU A 90 15.34 -20.99 15.76
C LEU A 90 14.38 -21.31 14.60
N ASN A 91 13.23 -21.88 14.93
CA ASN A 91 12.13 -22.03 13.97
C ASN A 91 11.45 -20.67 13.82
N VAL A 92 11.43 -20.14 12.60
CA VAL A 92 10.74 -18.89 12.27
C VAL A 92 9.55 -19.25 11.38
N ASP A 93 8.36 -18.89 11.84
CA ASP A 93 7.10 -19.00 11.13
C ASP A 93 6.48 -17.61 11.03
N LEU A 94 6.46 -17.08 9.81
CA LEU A 94 5.97 -15.73 9.53
C LEU A 94 4.88 -15.81 8.48
N THR A 95 3.74 -15.20 8.78
CA THR A 95 2.68 -14.93 7.80
C THR A 95 2.65 -13.42 7.59
N PHE A 96 2.66 -12.98 6.32
CA PHE A 96 2.64 -11.56 5.98
C PHE A 96 1.24 -11.16 5.50
N ASP A 97 0.75 -10.03 6.01
CA ASP A 97 -0.57 -9.48 5.68
C ASP A 97 -0.46 -8.17 4.88
N SER A 98 0.62 -7.41 5.05
CA SER A 98 0.86 -6.14 4.35
C SER A 98 2.34 -5.91 4.06
N MET A 99 2.65 -4.89 3.26
CA MET A 99 4.04 -4.53 2.96
C MET A 99 4.85 -4.12 4.20
N ASP A 100 4.20 -3.57 5.22
CA ASP A 100 4.85 -3.19 6.48
C ASP A 100 5.39 -4.39 7.27
N ASP A 101 4.86 -5.59 7.04
CA ASP A 101 5.34 -6.80 7.71
C ASP A 101 6.76 -7.20 7.26
N PHE A 102 7.27 -6.63 6.16
CA PHE A 102 8.66 -6.79 5.74
C PHE A 102 9.63 -5.90 6.54
N LEU A 103 9.13 -4.96 7.33
CA LEU A 103 9.98 -4.13 8.18
C LEU A 103 10.59 -4.98 9.31
N PRO A 104 11.89 -4.77 9.64
CA PRO A 104 12.55 -5.53 10.70
C PRO A 104 11.83 -5.47 12.04
N ASP A 105 11.20 -4.33 12.35
CA ASP A 105 10.43 -4.14 13.57
C ASP A 105 9.17 -5.01 13.62
N ALA A 106 8.50 -5.21 12.48
CA ALA A 106 7.32 -6.08 12.39
C ALA A 106 7.73 -7.55 12.47
N VAL A 107 8.80 -7.93 11.77
CA VAL A 107 9.38 -9.29 11.84
C VAL A 107 9.82 -9.63 13.28
N ALA A 108 10.51 -8.71 13.96
CA ALA A 108 10.94 -8.90 15.34
C ALA A 108 9.76 -9.07 16.32
N ARG A 109 8.63 -8.41 16.07
CA ARG A 109 7.40 -8.60 16.87
C ARG A 109 6.74 -9.96 16.64
N LYS A 110 6.78 -10.50 15.41
CA LYS A 110 6.19 -11.81 15.09
C LYS A 110 7.01 -12.99 15.64
N VAL A 111 8.29 -12.79 15.92
CA VAL A 111 9.18 -13.81 16.50
C VAL A 111 9.23 -13.66 18.03
N GLU A 112 8.61 -14.58 18.77
CA GLU A 112 8.41 -14.46 20.23
C GLU A 112 9.69 -14.12 21.03
N PRO A 113 10.86 -14.77 20.81
CA PRO A 113 12.09 -14.41 21.51
C PRO A 113 12.57 -12.98 21.25
N LEU A 114 12.40 -12.47 20.02
CA LEU A 114 12.79 -11.12 19.65
C LEU A 114 11.82 -10.08 20.19
N ASN A 115 10.52 -10.40 20.25
CA ASN A 115 9.51 -9.51 20.78
C ASN A 115 9.79 -9.16 22.26
N LYS A 116 10.16 -10.16 23.08
CA LYS A 116 10.53 -9.93 24.49
C LYS A 116 11.70 -8.96 24.64
N LEU A 117 12.70 -9.05 23.76
CA LEU A 117 13.85 -8.14 23.74
C LEU A 117 13.45 -6.72 23.30
N LEU A 118 12.56 -6.63 22.30
CA LEU A 118 12.03 -5.35 21.82
C LEU A 118 11.20 -4.64 22.91
N GLU A 119 10.37 -5.38 23.64
CA GLU A 119 9.59 -4.88 24.78
C GLU A 119 10.51 -4.38 25.91
N ALA A 120 11.51 -5.17 26.29
CA ALA A 120 12.48 -4.78 27.31
C ALA A 120 13.23 -3.49 26.91
N ARG A 121 13.66 -3.37 25.64
CA ARG A 121 14.27 -2.15 25.10
C ARG A 121 13.32 -0.96 25.21
N THR A 122 12.05 -1.15 24.86
CA THR A 122 11.04 -0.09 24.91
C THR A 122 10.79 0.38 26.35
N GLN A 123 10.69 -0.55 27.31
CA GLN A 123 10.56 -0.25 28.73
C GLN A 123 11.77 0.53 29.26
N LEU A 124 12.99 0.13 28.90
CA LEU A 124 14.22 0.83 29.27
C LEU A 124 14.27 2.25 28.69
N SER A 125 13.85 2.44 27.44
CA SER A 125 13.80 3.77 26.80
C SER A 125 12.78 4.70 27.47
N ASN A 126 11.62 4.15 27.86
CA ASN A 126 10.60 4.90 28.59
C ASN A 126 11.10 5.31 29.99
N LEU A 127 11.82 4.40 30.66
CA LEU A 127 12.42 4.68 31.96
C LEU A 127 13.49 5.77 31.87
N LEU A 128 14.34 5.73 30.84
CA LEU A 128 15.36 6.74 30.59
C LEU A 128 14.73 8.12 30.40
N THR A 129 13.68 8.21 29.58
CA THR A 129 12.92 9.44 29.35
C THR A 129 12.31 9.98 30.64
N TYR A 130 11.75 9.10 31.48
CA TYR A 130 11.19 9.49 32.78
C TYR A 130 12.27 10.00 33.75
N MET A 131 13.43 9.35 33.79
CA MET A 131 14.56 9.77 34.62
C MET A 131 15.15 11.12 34.19
N ASP A 132 15.28 11.37 32.89
CA ASP A 132 15.78 12.65 32.37
C ASP A 132 14.77 13.79 32.55
N GLY A 133 13.47 13.53 32.37
CA GLY A 133 12.40 14.50 32.65
C GLY A 133 12.37 14.92 34.13
N LYS A 134 12.57 13.98 35.06
CA LYS A 134 12.59 14.25 36.50
C LYS A 134 13.82 15.06 36.95
N LYS A 135 14.97 14.90 36.28
CA LYS A 135 16.20 15.65 36.62
C LYS A 135 16.14 17.15 36.32
N ARG A 136 15.25 17.60 35.42
CA ARG A 136 15.02 19.05 35.17
C ARG A 136 14.08 19.71 36.19
N CYS A 137 13.18 18.95 36.81
CA CYS A 137 12.23 19.49 37.79
C CYS A 137 12.85 19.66 39.20
N GLY A 138 13.93 18.94 39.52
CA GLY A 138 14.63 19.06 40.82
C GLY A 138 15.74 20.12 40.90
N ARG A 139 15.86 21.01 39.91
CA ARG A 139 16.98 21.96 39.82
C ARG A 139 16.58 23.40 39.44
N ALA A 140 15.33 23.78 39.73
CA ALA A 140 14.79 25.13 39.48
C ALA A 140 14.33 25.85 40.76
N ASP A 141 14.67 25.33 41.94
CA ASP A 141 14.42 26.03 43.21
C ASP A 141 15.65 25.88 44.12
N ARG A 142 16.63 26.76 43.90
CA ARG A 142 17.63 27.20 44.88
C ARG A 142 18.28 28.49 44.40
#